data_AF-A0A828T1B3-F1
#
_entry.id   AF-A0A828T1B3-F1
#
_cell.length_a   1.000
_cell.length_b   1.000
_cell.length_c   1.000
_cell.angle_alpha   90.00
_cell.angle_beta   90.00
_cell.angle_gamma   90.00
#
_symmetry.space_group_name_H-M   'P 1'
#
loop_
_entity.id
_entity.type
_entity.pdbx_description
1 polymer ?
#
loop_
_entity_poly.entity_id
_entity_poly.type
_entity_poly.pdbx_seq_one_letter_code
_entity_poly.pdbx_strand_id
1 'polypeptide(L)'
;MYGKLLNACADIPCKAMENTDVLKKAVGEDTLIYEKKGQDAIHFHSYAKLLFSTNEMPQNLENKSDAFYRRLLILDMNRVVKSGEKDLHLKEKVQAESDYAIHMAMIALKNLYEQRRLEEQKRFEEQERARAARRRNKRRSGPEF
;
A
#
# COMPACT_ATOMS: atom_id res chain seq x y z
N MET A 1 -14.22 -3.16 -8.20
CA MET A 1 -13.61 -4.35 -7.56
C MET A 1 -14.17 -5.65 -8.12
N TYR A 2 -15.49 -5.80 -8.29
CA TYR A 2 -16.07 -6.99 -8.92
C TYR A 2 -15.44 -7.29 -10.30
N GLY A 3 -14.89 -8.50 -10.47
CA GLY A 3 -14.26 -8.96 -11.72
C GLY A 3 -13.01 -8.20 -12.16
N LYS A 4 -12.31 -7.49 -11.26
CA LYS A 4 -11.09 -6.71 -11.57
C LYS A 4 -9.85 -7.30 -10.89
N LEU A 5 -8.69 -7.13 -11.53
CA LEU A 5 -7.38 -7.54 -11.00
C LEU A 5 -6.69 -6.47 -10.16
N LEU A 6 -7.02 -5.19 -10.38
CA LEU A 6 -6.45 -4.05 -9.67
C LEU A 6 -7.56 -3.08 -9.27
N ASN A 7 -7.49 -2.60 -8.03
CA ASN A 7 -8.20 -1.41 -7.57
C ASN A 7 -7.15 -0.40 -7.13
N ALA A 8 -6.95 0.64 -7.94
CA ALA A 8 -6.00 1.70 -7.68
C ALA A 8 -6.73 2.99 -7.34
N CYS A 9 -6.36 3.64 -6.23
CA CYS A 9 -6.85 4.96 -5.88
C CYS A 9 -5.66 5.89 -5.63
N ALA A 10 -5.62 7.00 -6.35
CA ALA A 10 -4.65 8.05 -6.10
C ALA A 10 -5.20 8.95 -4.98
N ASP A 11 -4.40 9.14 -3.94
CA ASP A 11 -4.65 10.10 -2.85
C ASP A 11 -5.75 9.67 -1.87
N ILE A 12 -5.39 8.78 -0.93
CA ILE A 12 -6.26 8.47 0.21
C ILE A 12 -6.14 9.61 1.25
N PRO A 13 -7.27 10.17 1.73
CA PRO A 13 -7.23 11.18 2.78
C PRO A 13 -6.54 10.66 4.04
N CYS A 14 -5.71 11.48 4.67
CA CYS A 14 -5.02 11.15 5.92
C CYS A 14 -5.95 11.03 7.14
N LYS A 15 -7.26 11.27 6.95
CA LYS A 15 -8.27 10.91 7.95
C LYS A 15 -8.13 9.44 8.26
N ALA A 16 -8.20 9.13 9.54
CA ALA A 16 -8.12 7.77 9.99
C ALA A 16 -9.12 6.91 9.24
N MET A 17 -8.70 5.71 8.84
CA MET A 17 -9.64 4.74 8.31
C MET A 17 -10.58 4.34 9.45
N GLU A 18 -11.74 4.98 9.50
CA GLU A 18 -12.78 4.72 10.51
C GLU A 18 -13.32 3.30 10.40
N ASN A 19 -13.20 2.66 9.24
CA ASN A 19 -13.62 1.28 9.05
C ASN A 19 -12.55 0.48 8.30
N THR A 20 -11.65 -0.16 9.05
CA THR A 20 -10.61 -1.05 8.51
C THR A 20 -11.15 -2.42 8.11
N ASP A 21 -12.39 -2.76 8.47
CA ASP A 21 -12.95 -4.09 8.24
C ASP A 21 -13.24 -4.35 6.77
N VAL A 22 -13.64 -3.32 6.02
CA VAL A 22 -13.78 -3.43 4.55
C VAL A 22 -12.42 -3.72 3.91
N LEU A 23 -11.33 -3.09 4.38
CA LEU A 23 -9.99 -3.37 3.88
C LEU A 23 -9.55 -4.79 4.25
N LYS A 24 -9.81 -5.24 5.48
CA LYS A 24 -9.49 -6.61 5.93
C LYS A 24 -10.24 -7.64 5.10
N LYS A 25 -11.53 -7.42 4.81
CA LYS A 25 -12.33 -8.30 3.96
C LYS A 25 -11.84 -8.27 2.50
N ALA A 26 -11.51 -7.08 1.99
CA ALA A 26 -11.03 -6.89 0.63
C ALA A 26 -9.65 -7.50 0.35
N VAL A 27 -8.77 -7.53 1.35
CA VAL A 27 -7.41 -8.10 1.28
C VAL A 27 -7.37 -9.54 1.81
N GLY A 28 -8.43 -9.97 2.51
CA GLY A 28 -8.60 -11.32 3.04
C GLY A 28 -9.37 -12.24 2.10
N GLU A 29 -9.72 -13.43 2.60
CA GLU A 29 -10.50 -14.45 1.87
C GLU A 29 -12.03 -14.28 2.04
N ASP A 30 -12.46 -13.19 2.68
CA ASP A 30 -13.88 -12.93 2.96
C ASP A 30 -14.64 -12.44 1.71
N THR A 31 -15.96 -12.58 1.74
CA THR A 31 -16.84 -12.04 0.70
C THR A 31 -17.10 -10.55 0.91
N LEU A 32 -17.10 -9.81 -0.20
CA LEU A 32 -17.56 -8.43 -0.30
C LEU A 32 -18.95 -8.38 -0.91
N ILE A 33 -19.69 -7.32 -0.61
CA ILE A 33 -21.01 -7.05 -1.21
C ILE A 33 -20.81 -6.07 -2.38
N TYR A 34 -21.35 -6.43 -3.53
CA TYR A 34 -21.47 -5.55 -4.69
C TYR A 34 -22.94 -5.20 -4.90
N GLU A 35 -23.22 -3.90 -4.87
CA GLU A 35 -24.54 -3.35 -5.15
C GLU A 35 -24.48 -2.55 -6.44
N LYS A 36 -25.39 -2.86 -7.37
CA LYS A 36 -25.59 -2.09 -8.60
C LYS A 36 -26.98 -1.49 -8.56
N LYS A 37 -27.09 -0.20 -8.88
CA LYS A 37 -28.37 0.53 -8.81
C LYS A 37 -29.47 -0.21 -9.60
N GLY A 38 -30.56 -0.53 -8.92
CA GLY A 38 -31.71 -1.24 -9.50
C GLY A 38 -31.52 -2.75 -9.68
N GLN A 39 -30.52 -3.35 -9.02
CA GLN A 39 -30.31 -4.81 -8.98
C GLN A 39 -30.08 -5.27 -7.55
N ASP A 40 -30.32 -6.56 -7.31
CA ASP A 40 -30.03 -7.18 -6.02
C ASP A 40 -28.53 -7.18 -5.73
N ALA A 41 -28.21 -7.08 -4.44
CA ALA A 41 -26.84 -7.16 -3.96
C ALA A 41 -26.28 -8.58 -4.19
N ILE A 42 -25.04 -8.66 -4.68
CA ILE A 42 -24.35 -9.94 -4.86
C ILE A 42 -23.11 -10.01 -3.95
N HIS A 43 -22.87 -11.19 -3.41
CA HIS A 43 -21.64 -11.48 -2.67
C HIS A 43 -20.57 -11.99 -3.64
N PHE A 44 -19.33 -11.51 -3.48
CA PHE A 44 -18.21 -11.94 -4.31
C PHE A 44 -16.89 -11.94 -3.53
N HIS A 45 -15.94 -12.78 -3.96
CA HIS A 45 -14.56 -12.72 -3.48
C HIS A 45 -13.75 -11.75 -4.36
N SER A 46 -13.02 -10.83 -3.72
CA SER A 46 -12.17 -9.89 -4.43
C SER A 46 -10.84 -10.55 -4.79
N TYR A 47 -10.52 -10.58 -6.07
CA TYR A 47 -9.18 -10.91 -6.58
C TYR A 47 -8.33 -9.66 -6.84
N ALA A 48 -8.90 -8.47 -6.64
CA ALA A 48 -8.23 -7.22 -6.95
C ALA A 48 -7.09 -6.94 -5.95
N LYS A 49 -5.88 -6.72 -6.46
CA LYS A 49 -4.81 -6.09 -5.66
C LYS A 49 -5.18 -4.64 -5.41
N LEU A 50 -4.88 -4.15 -4.22
CA LEU A 50 -5.16 -2.78 -3.82
C LEU A 50 -3.88 -1.95 -3.92
N LEU A 51 -3.92 -0.86 -4.68
CA LEU A 51 -2.80 0.06 -4.84
C LEU A 51 -3.23 1.47 -4.47
N PHE A 52 -2.52 2.09 -3.54
CA PHE A 52 -2.86 3.40 -3.03
C PHE A 52 -1.63 4.30 -2.97
N SER A 53 -1.80 5.57 -3.30
CA SER A 53 -0.82 6.62 -3.01
C SER A 53 -1.36 7.53 -1.91
N THR A 54 -0.47 7.99 -1.04
CA THR A 54 -0.80 8.95 0.01
C THR A 54 0.42 9.80 0.34
N ASN A 55 0.19 11.05 0.71
CA ASN A 55 1.24 11.96 1.17
C ASN A 55 1.60 11.74 2.64
N GLU A 56 0.65 11.26 3.45
CA GLU A 56 0.91 10.82 4.82
C GLU A 56 0.31 9.44 5.06
N MET A 57 0.99 8.63 5.87
CA MET A 57 0.48 7.31 6.21
C MET A 57 -0.86 7.42 6.96
N PRO A 58 -1.93 6.73 6.52
CA PRO A 58 -3.21 6.76 7.20
C PRO A 58 -3.03 6.23 8.63
N GLN A 59 -3.50 7.01 9.60
CA GLN A 59 -3.46 6.61 11.01
C GLN A 59 -4.61 5.64 11.28
N ASN A 60 -4.31 4.44 11.78
CA ASN A 60 -5.33 3.52 12.26
C ASN A 60 -5.75 3.95 13.68
N LEU A 61 -6.99 4.45 13.85
CA LEU A 61 -7.52 4.90 15.15
C LEU A 61 -7.99 3.75 16.04
N GLU A 62 -8.45 2.64 15.46
CA GLU A 62 -9.15 1.60 16.22
C GLU A 62 -8.21 0.53 16.76
N ASN A 63 -7.09 0.25 16.11
CA ASN A 63 -6.11 -0.69 16.65
C ASN A 63 -4.77 -0.62 15.92
N LYS A 64 -3.67 -0.49 16.68
CA LYS A 64 -2.28 -0.74 16.23
C LYS A 64 -2.02 -2.23 15.98
N SER A 65 -3.03 -2.96 15.53
CA SER A 65 -2.96 -4.39 15.30
C SER A 65 -1.98 -4.65 14.16
N ASP A 66 -0.93 -5.40 14.48
CA ASP A 66 0.00 -6.02 13.54
C ASP A 66 -0.71 -6.62 12.31
N ALA A 67 -1.97 -7.04 12.47
CA ALA A 67 -2.80 -7.56 11.39
C ALA A 67 -3.06 -6.60 10.22
N PHE A 68 -3.16 -5.30 10.48
CA PHE A 68 -3.34 -4.33 9.42
C PHE A 68 -2.03 -4.12 8.67
N TYR A 69 -0.94 -3.85 9.40
CA TYR A 69 0.36 -3.54 8.83
C TYR A 69 1.01 -4.74 8.12
N ARG A 70 0.82 -5.98 8.61
CA ARG A 70 1.34 -7.19 7.94
C ARG A 70 0.75 -7.44 6.54
N ARG A 71 -0.34 -6.77 6.19
CA ARG A 71 -1.02 -6.86 4.89
C ARG A 71 -0.65 -5.72 3.94
N LEU A 72 0.15 -4.76 4.40
CA LEU A 72 0.58 -3.63 3.58
C LEU A 72 2.00 -3.86 3.07
N LEU A 73 2.18 -3.61 1.77
CA LEU A 73 3.50 -3.35 1.19
C LEU A 73 3.60 -1.83 1.01
N ILE A 74 4.54 -1.20 1.71
CA ILE A 74 4.68 0.26 1.71
C ILE A 74 5.95 0.64 0.95
N LEU A 75 5.77 1.33 -0.16
CA LEU A 75 6.86 1.88 -0.96
C LEU A 75 6.99 3.38 -0.67
N ASP A 76 8.14 3.77 -0.13
CA ASP A 76 8.40 5.16 0.24
C ASP A 76 9.06 5.94 -0.90
N MET A 77 8.33 6.93 -1.43
CA MET A 77 8.74 7.74 -2.57
C MET A 77 9.39 9.06 -2.11
N ASN A 78 10.61 8.98 -1.57
CA ASN A 78 11.30 10.13 -0.94
C ASN A 78 12.03 11.06 -1.92
N ARG A 79 12.09 10.73 -3.22
CA ARG A 79 12.81 11.53 -4.20
C ARG A 79 11.88 12.53 -4.88
N VAL A 80 12.10 13.82 -4.60
CA VAL A 80 11.42 14.91 -5.31
C VAL A 80 12.14 15.20 -6.62
N VAL A 81 11.44 15.11 -7.75
CA VAL A 81 11.98 15.44 -9.08
C VAL A 81 11.89 16.95 -9.30
N LYS A 82 13.04 17.61 -9.49
CA LYS A 82 13.12 19.05 -9.73
C LYS A 82 12.53 19.41 -11.10
N SER A 83 12.08 20.66 -11.27
CA SER A 83 11.41 21.09 -12.51
C SER A 83 12.24 20.85 -13.77
N GLY A 84 13.56 21.05 -13.72
CA GLY A 84 14.47 20.82 -14.86
C GLY A 84 14.81 19.34 -15.13
N GLU A 85 14.44 18.44 -14.22
CA GLU A 85 14.66 16.99 -14.35
C GLU A 85 13.38 16.25 -14.77
N LYS A 86 12.26 16.96 -14.92
CA LYS A 86 10.98 16.36 -15.29
C LYS A 86 11.01 15.95 -16.76
N ASP A 87 10.94 14.65 -16.98
CA ASP A 87 10.79 14.08 -18.32
C ASP A 87 9.31 14.08 -18.72
N LEU A 88 8.96 14.88 -19.73
CA LEU A 88 7.59 14.99 -20.26
C LEU A 88 7.14 13.70 -20.96
N HIS A 89 8.09 12.85 -21.38
CA HIS A 89 7.84 11.58 -22.07
C HIS A 89 8.02 10.37 -21.15
N LEU A 90 8.07 10.59 -19.83
CA LEU A 90 8.30 9.53 -18.86
C LEU A 90 7.28 8.39 -18.99
N LYS A 91 6.01 8.74 -19.24
CA LYS A 91 4.93 7.76 -19.36
C LYS A 91 5.18 6.81 -20.53
N GLU A 92 5.54 7.35 -21.69
CA GLU A 92 5.79 6.59 -22.91
C GLU A 92 7.03 5.71 -22.74
N LYS A 93 8.09 6.24 -22.11
CA LYS A 93 9.31 5.46 -21.82
C LYS A 93 9.04 4.30 -20.87
N VAL A 94 8.33 4.55 -19.76
CA VAL A 94 7.95 3.49 -18.81
C VAL A 94 7.05 2.46 -19.48
N GLN A 95 6.14 2.89 -20.34
CA GLN A 95 5.28 1.97 -21.09
C GLN A 95 6.08 1.12 -22.09
N ALA A 96 7.08 1.68 -22.76
CA ALA A 96 7.94 0.94 -23.67
C ALA A 96 8.78 -0.14 -22.95
N GLU A 97 9.03 0.03 -21.65
CA GLU A 97 9.78 -0.92 -20.82
C GLU A 97 8.88 -1.94 -20.09
N SER A 98 7.58 -1.99 -20.38
CA SER A 98 6.64 -2.86 -19.66
C SER A 98 7.05 -4.33 -19.67
N ASP A 99 7.54 -4.82 -20.81
CA ASP A 99 7.92 -6.22 -20.97
C ASP A 99 9.12 -6.58 -20.09
N TYR A 100 10.07 -5.65 -19.97
CA TYR A 100 11.20 -5.79 -19.08
C TYR A 100 10.77 -5.78 -17.60
N ALA A 101 9.85 -4.89 -17.23
CA ALA A 101 9.30 -4.86 -15.87
C ALA A 101 8.60 -6.18 -15.51
N ILE A 102 7.83 -6.76 -16.44
CA ILE A 102 7.18 -8.07 -16.26
C ILE A 102 8.23 -9.18 -16.12
N HIS A 103 9.27 -9.17 -16.95
CA HIS A 103 10.37 -10.14 -16.87
C HIS A 103 11.07 -10.10 -15.50
N MET A 104 11.36 -8.89 -15.00
CA MET A 104 11.95 -8.70 -13.68
C MET A 104 11.04 -9.18 -12.56
N ALA A 105 9.73 -8.91 -12.66
CA ALA A 105 8.75 -9.40 -11.69
C ALA A 105 8.70 -10.95 -11.65
N MET A 106 8.81 -11.61 -12.81
CA MET A 106 8.88 -13.07 -12.90
C MET A 106 10.14 -13.65 -12.26
N ILE A 107 11.30 -13.01 -12.47
CA ILE A 107 12.55 -13.40 -11.81
C ILE A 107 12.42 -13.25 -10.28
N ALA A 108 11.91 -12.11 -9.82
CA ALA A 108 11.70 -11.86 -8.39
C ALA A 108 10.74 -12.90 -7.77
N LEU A 109 9.66 -13.25 -8.48
CA LEU A 109 8.72 -14.28 -8.05
C LEU A 109 9.38 -15.66 -7.95
N LYS A 110 10.19 -16.04 -8.94
CA LYS A 110 10.95 -17.30 -8.91
C LYS A 110 11.87 -17.35 -7.69
N ASN A 111 12.64 -16.29 -7.46
CA ASN A 111 13.53 -16.20 -6.31
C ASN A 111 12.77 -16.29 -4.98
N LEU A 112 11.57 -15.68 -4.90
CA LEU A 112 10.71 -15.78 -3.73
C LEU A 112 10.27 -17.22 -3.45
N TYR A 113 9.90 -17.99 -4.47
CA TYR A 113 9.55 -19.41 -4.29
C TYR A 113 10.74 -20.26 -3.85
N GLU A 114 11.94 -19.99 -4.39
CA GLU A 114 13.16 -20.72 -4.05
C GLU A 114 13.67 -20.38 -2.63
N GLN A 115 13.62 -19.11 -2.24
CA GLN A 115 14.17 -18.61 -0.97
C GLN A 115 13.14 -18.56 0.18
N ARG A 116 11.83 -18.65 -0.14
CA ARG A 116 10.69 -18.53 0.81
C ARG A 116 10.74 -17.31 1.72
N ARG A 117 11.29 -16.19 1.24
CA ARG A 117 11.45 -14.98 2.07
C ARG A 117 11.29 -13.70 1.25
N LEU A 118 10.48 -12.77 1.76
CA LEU A 118 10.42 -11.39 1.30
C LEU A 118 11.38 -10.54 2.17
N GLU A 119 12.41 -9.97 1.56
CA GLU A 119 13.42 -9.18 2.28
C GLU A 119 12.90 -7.78 2.70
N GLU A 120 12.00 -7.19 1.91
CA GLU A 120 11.54 -5.81 2.12
C GLU A 120 10.68 -5.63 3.38
N GLN A 121 9.94 -6.66 3.80
CA GLN A 121 9.00 -6.57 4.92
C GLN A 121 9.71 -6.34 6.27
N LYS A 122 10.86 -7.00 6.49
CA LYS A 122 11.67 -6.79 7.71
C LYS A 122 12.25 -5.38 7.79
N ARG A 123 12.76 -4.88 6.67
CA ARG A 123 13.40 -3.56 6.59
C ARG A 123 12.40 -2.45 6.90
N PHE A 124 11.14 -2.61 6.46
CA PHE A 124 10.09 -1.65 6.75
C PHE A 124 9.65 -1.68 8.22
N GLU A 125 9.41 -2.86 8.80
CA GLU A 125 9.09 -2.98 10.23
C GLU A 125 10.14 -2.33 11.12
N GLU A 126 11.42 -2.49 10.78
CA GLU A 126 12.54 -1.84 11.48
C GLU A 126 12.52 -0.32 11.31
N GLN A 127 12.25 0.19 10.10
CA GLN A 127 12.16 1.62 9.84
C GLN A 127 10.97 2.28 10.54
N GLU A 128 9.81 1.63 10.60
CA GLU A 128 8.65 2.16 11.34
C GLU A 128 8.88 2.10 12.85
N ARG A 129 9.52 1.04 13.38
CA ARG A 129 9.95 1.01 14.79
C ARG A 129 10.92 2.16 15.09
N ALA A 130 11.86 2.44 14.20
CA ALA A 130 12.78 3.56 14.34
C ALA A 130 12.08 4.93 14.24
N ARG A 131 11.13 5.10 13.30
CA ARG A 131 10.33 6.33 13.13
C ARG A 131 9.39 6.56 14.32
N ALA A 132 8.76 5.52 14.84
CA ALA A 132 7.93 5.57 16.04
C ALA A 132 8.75 5.93 17.29
N ALA A 133 9.96 5.37 17.44
CA ALA A 133 10.88 5.73 18.52
C ALA A 133 11.32 7.21 18.45
N ARG A 134 11.64 7.71 17.25
CA ARG A 134 11.97 9.13 17.02
C ARG A 134 10.80 10.07 17.35
N ARG A 135 9.58 9.72 16.97
CA ARG A 135 8.35 10.46 17.32
C ARG A 135 8.09 10.48 18.84
N ARG A 136 8.43 9.39 19.55
CA ARG A 136 8.27 9.30 21.01
C ARG A 136 9.32 10.13 21.76
N ASN A 137 10.57 10.16 21.29
CA ASN A 137 11.61 11.00 21.88
C ASN A 137 11.34 12.49 21.69
N LYS A 138 10.86 12.91 20.52
CA LYS A 138 10.51 14.32 20.25
C LYS A 138 9.36 14.85 21.13
N ARG A 139 8.48 13.96 21.63
CA ARG A 139 7.41 14.30 22.59
C ARG A 139 7.89 14.35 24.05
N ARG A 140 8.99 13.69 24.39
CA ARG A 140 9.59 13.72 25.74
C ARG A 140 10.55 14.89 25.95
N SER A 141 11.06 15.48 24.87
CA SER A 141 11.97 16.62 24.86
C SER A 141 11.26 17.94 24.56
N GLY A 142 9.99 18.10 24.94
CA GLY A 142 9.31 19.40 24.86
C GLY A 142 9.91 20.37 25.89
N PRO A 143 9.90 21.69 25.64
CA PRO A 143 10.67 22.64 26.43
C PRO A 143 10.22 22.62 27.90
N GLU A 144 11.18 22.47 28.81
CA GLU A 144 11.01 22.86 30.21
C GLU A 144 10.67 24.35 30.22
N PHE A 145 9.45 24.69 30.65
CA PHE A 145 9.08 26.03 31.07
C PHE A 145 9.27 26.13 32.58
#